data_AF-A0A2I0PIX5-F1
#
_entry.id   AF-A0A2I0PIX5-F1
#
_cell.length_a   1.000
_cell.length_b   1.000
_cell.length_c   1.000
_cell.angle_alpha   90.00
_cell.angle_beta   90.00
_cell.angle_gamma   90.00
#
_symmetry.space_group_name_H-M   'P 1'
#
loop_
_entity.id
_entity.type
_entity.pdbx_description
1 polymer ?
#
loop_
_entity_poly.entity_id
_entity_poly.type
_entity_poly.pdbx_seq_one_letter_code
_entity_poly.pdbx_strand_id
1 'polypeptide(L)' 'MGCITICISDELEIAFRRIARLSYGEKQGKMSRAAEEALYQWCMQKIEELDVDEKDIFD' A
#
# COMPACT_ATOMS: atom_id res chain seq x y z
N MET A 1 -5.32 -9.43 -11.06
CA MET A 1 -5.37 -8.26 -10.18
C MET A 1 -6.51 -8.47 -9.19
N GLY A 2 -6.18 -8.56 -7.90
CA GLY A 2 -7.18 -8.53 -6.83
C GLY A 2 -7.70 -7.11 -6.63
N CYS A 3 -8.90 -6.96 -6.06
CA CYS A 3 -9.48 -5.67 -5.70
C CYS A 3 -9.82 -5.68 -4.21
N ILE A 4 -9.37 -4.65 -3.49
CA ILE A 4 -9.67 -4.45 -2.07
C ILE A 4 -10.34 -3.09 -1.93
N THR A 5 -11.48 -3.04 -1.23
CA THR A 5 -12.13 -1.79 -0.83
C THR A 5 -12.01 -1.64 0.67
N ILE A 6 -11.34 -0.57 1.12
CA ILE A 6 -11.14 -0.27 2.54
C ILE A 6 -11.62 1.14 2.85
N CYS A 7 -12.14 1.32 4.06
CA CYS A 7 -12.45 2.64 4.60
C CYS A 7 -11.37 3.00 5.62
N ILE A 8 -10.75 4.16 5.45
CA ILE A 8 -9.73 4.74 6.34
C ILE A 8 -10.19 6.13 6.76
N SER A 9 -9.53 6.75 7.74
CA SER A 9 -9.84 8.11 8.13
C SER A 9 -9.58 9.10 7.00
N ASP A 10 -10.42 10.13 6.89
CA ASP A 10 -10.32 11.17 5.85
C ASP A 10 -8.95 11.86 5.86
N GLU A 11 -8.41 12.14 7.05
CA GLU A 11 -7.10 12.79 7.20
C GLU A 11 -5.98 11.95 6.57
N LEU A 12 -6.02 10.62 6.79
CA LEU A 12 -5.04 9.69 6.23
C LEU A 12 -5.21 9.57 4.71
N GLU A 13 -6.46 9.51 4.24
CA GLU A 13 -6.79 9.47 2.82
C GLU A 13 -6.24 10.69 2.07
N ILE A 14 -6.45 11.87 2.62
CA ILE A 14 -5.97 13.14 2.06
C ILE A 14 -4.43 13.16 2.04
N ALA A 15 -3.79 12.78 3.15
CA ALA A 15 -2.34 12.73 3.25
C ALA A 15 -1.75 11.75 2.22
N PHE A 16 -2.32 10.54 2.13
CA PHE A 16 -1.91 9.51 1.19
C PHE A 16 -2.04 9.98 -0.26
N ARG A 17 -3.18 10.57 -0.65
CA ARG A 17 -3.35 11.14 -2.00
C ARG A 17 -2.31 12.19 -2.35
N ARG A 18 -2.00 13.09 -1.41
CA ARG A 18 -1.01 14.16 -1.63
C ARG A 18 0.38 13.57 -1.85
N ILE A 19 0.80 12.64 -1.00
CA ILE A 19 2.10 11.98 -1.12
C ILE A 19 2.18 11.17 -2.43
N ALA A 20 1.16 10.38 -2.75
CA ALA A 20 1.11 9.60 -3.98
C ALA A 20 1.25 10.48 -5.24
N ARG A 21 0.60 11.66 -5.26
CA ARG A 21 0.75 12.64 -6.35
C ARG A 21 2.16 13.22 -6.43
N LEU A 22 2.78 13.52 -5.30
CA LEU A 22 4.17 14.02 -5.26
C LEU A 22 5.17 12.96 -5.75
N SER A 23 4.98 11.69 -5.36
CA SER A 23 5.90 10.60 -5.69
C SER A 23 5.78 10.14 -7.14
N TYR A 24 4.57 10.10 -7.71
CA TYR A 24 4.36 9.48 -9.02
C TYR A 24 3.66 10.37 -10.07
N GLY A 25 3.29 11.60 -9.69
CA GLY A 25 2.57 12.56 -10.53
C GLY A 25 1.05 12.36 -10.56
N GLU A 26 0.36 13.16 -11.37
CA GLU A 26 -1.11 13.27 -11.37
C GLU A 26 -1.84 12.32 -12.35
N LYS A 27 -1.13 11.41 -13.03
CA LYS A 27 -1.74 10.52 -14.02
C LYS A 27 -2.59 9.41 -13.38
N GLN A 28 -3.60 8.94 -14.11
CA GLN A 28 -4.43 7.79 -13.73
C GLN A 28 -3.56 6.54 -13.49
N GLY A 29 -3.91 5.73 -12.49
CA GLY A 29 -3.20 4.50 -12.11
C GLY A 29 -2.07 4.68 -11.08
N LYS A 30 -1.65 5.92 -10.79
CA LYS A 30 -0.60 6.18 -9.79
C LYS A 30 -1.04 5.92 -8.35
N MET A 31 -2.33 6.12 -8.04
CA MET A 31 -2.90 5.82 -6.72
C MET A 31 -2.86 4.33 -6.39
N SER A 32 -3.26 3.48 -7.36
CA SER A 32 -3.22 2.03 -7.18
C SER A 32 -1.79 1.54 -6.99
N ARG A 33 -0.82 2.07 -7.76
CA ARG A 33 0.60 1.76 -7.57
C ARG A 33 1.11 2.19 -6.19
N ALA A 34 0.79 3.40 -5.76
CA ALA A 34 1.18 3.88 -4.43
C ALA A 34 0.60 3.00 -3.32
N ALA A 35 -0.65 2.53 -3.48
CA ALA A 35 -1.31 1.68 -2.51
C ALA A 35 -0.70 0.28 -2.49
N GLU A 36 -0.41 -0.29 -3.66
CA GLU A 36 0.26 -1.58 -3.80
C GLU A 36 1.65 -1.55 -3.15
N GLU A 37 2.43 -0.50 -3.39
CA GLU A 37 3.75 -0.33 -2.77
C GLU A 37 3.64 -0.19 -1.25
N ALA A 38 2.72 0.64 -0.75
CA ALA A 38 2.50 0.81 0.68
C ALA A 38 2.06 -0.48 1.38
N LEU A 39 1.15 -1.24 0.76
CA LEU A 39 0.69 -2.52 1.28
C LEU A 39 1.81 -3.56 1.27
N TYR A 40 2.60 -3.64 0.20
CA TYR A 40 3.74 -4.55 0.13
C TYR A 40 4.78 -4.26 1.22
N GLN A 41 5.13 -2.98 1.40
CA GLN A 41 6.06 -2.57 2.47
C GLN A 41 5.54 -2.92 3.86
N TRP A 42 4.23 -2.74 4.09
CA TRP A 42 3.61 -3.14 5.35
C TRP A 42 3.66 -4.66 5.56
N CYS A 43 3.40 -5.47 4.52
CA CYS A 43 3.51 -6.93 4.61
C CYS A 43 4.95 -7.37 4.93
N MET A 44 5.95 -6.79 4.27
CA MET A 44 7.37 -7.05 4.54
C MET A 44 7.73 -6.74 5.99
N GLN A 45 7.32 -5.57 6.49
CA GLN A 45 7.53 -5.19 7.88
C GLN A 45 6.88 -6.18 8.84
N LYS A 46 5.66 -6.66 8.54
CA LYS A 46 4.96 -7.63 9.38
C LYS A 46 5.53 -9.03 9.32
N ILE A 47 6.08 -9.44 8.19
CA ILE A 47 6.80 -10.71 8.07
C ILE A 47 8.01 -10.73 9.01
N GLU A 48 8.79 -9.64 9.02
CA GLU A 48 9.94 -9.49 9.92
C GLU A 48 9.50 -9.40 11.40
N GLU A 49 8.47 -8.60 11.71
CA GLU A 49 7.98 -8.44 13.09
C GLU A 49 7.36 -9.72 13.67
N LEU A 50 6.74 -10.55 12.83
CA LEU A 50 6.06 -11.78 13.25
C LEU A 50 6.95 -13.03 13.13
N ASP A 51 8.18 -12.89 12.60
CA ASP A 51 9.13 -13.98 12.35
C ASP A 51 8.51 -15.14 11.56
N VAL A 52 7.78 -14.81 10.50
CA VAL A 52 7.16 -15.79 9.59
C VAL A 52 7.96 -15.89 8.30
N ASP A 53 7.90 -17.04 7.60
CA ASP A 53 8.54 -17.17 6.29
C ASP A 53 7.74 -16.39 5.24
N GLU A 54 8.42 -15.57 4.44
CA GLU A 54 7.82 -14.81 3.34
C GLU A 54 7.06 -15.72 2.36
N LYS A 55 7.56 -16.93 2.12
CA LYS A 55 6.95 -17.90 1.21
C LYS A 55 5.58 -18.32 1.69
N ASP A 56 5.39 -18.51 2.99
CA ASP A 56 4.11 -18.92 3.56
C ASP A 56 3.00 -17.84 3.42
N ILE A 57 3.38 -16.60 3.09
CA ILE A 57 2.45 -15.46 2.97
C ILE A 57 2.15 -15.12 1.50
N PHE A 58 3.12 -15.27 0.59
CA PHE A 58 2.98 -14.90 -0.82
C PHE A 58 2.77 -16.08 -1.79
N ASP A 59 3.04 -17.32 -1.38
CA ASP A 59 2.71 -18.54 -2.16
C ASP A 59 1.26 -19.04 -1.88
#